data_AF-A0A6A6D6X6-F1
#
_entry.id   AF-A0A6A6D6X6-F1
#
_cell.length_a   1.000
_cell.length_b   1.000
_cell.length_c   1.000
_cell.angle_alpha   90.00
_cell.angle_beta   90.00
_cell.angle_gamma   90.00
#
_symmetry.space_group_name_H-M   'P 1'
#
loop_
_entity.id
_entity.type
_entity.pdbx_description
1 polymer ?
#
loop_
_entity_poly.entity_id
_entity_poly.type
_entity_poly.pdbx_seq_one_letter_code
_entity_poly.pdbx_strand_id
1 'polypeptide(L)'
;MASQNDIRLFKSLTLYIPDPYYWLICRTCRVVLSLNRFPTHFSNNTYLYSRTDCSRLIKAWILSEGPAYPFKIETETDLTRWPLPTDSLAPIPFLPIYTAFHCRFTNPATGLRCTRIIMDVTGMEKHCRETHGWKSSRPVGRPSGRNMIRPKKPPWELNVPCQRFT
;
A
#
# COMPACT_ATOMS: atom_id res chain seq x y z
N MET A 1 0.20 -34.33 10.56
CA MET A 1 -0.74 -33.99 9.46
C MET A 1 -1.40 -32.66 9.79
N ALA A 2 -1.46 -31.73 8.84
CA ALA A 2 -2.20 -30.47 9.04
C ALA A 2 -3.70 -30.77 9.18
N SER A 3 -4.38 -30.13 10.13
CA SER A 3 -5.82 -30.31 10.32
C SER A 3 -6.58 -29.70 9.15
N GLN A 4 -7.45 -30.49 8.50
CA GLN A 4 -8.29 -29.98 7.39
C GLN A 4 -9.17 -28.80 7.81
N ASN A 5 -9.58 -28.76 9.08
CA ASN A 5 -10.33 -27.64 9.64
C ASN A 5 -9.49 -26.36 9.73
N ASP A 6 -8.19 -26.47 10.01
CA ASP A 6 -7.28 -25.33 10.09
C ASP A 6 -7.06 -24.71 8.71
N ILE A 7 -6.88 -25.56 7.70
CA ILE A 7 -6.73 -25.11 6.32
C ILE A 7 -8.01 -24.42 5.84
N ARG A 8 -9.18 -24.99 6.15
CA ARG A 8 -10.48 -24.37 5.84
C ARG A 8 -10.65 -23.02 6.52
N LEU A 9 -10.30 -22.91 7.80
CA LEU A 9 -10.36 -21.65 8.54
C LEU A 9 -9.37 -20.61 8.00
N PHE A 10 -8.14 -21.02 7.65
CA PHE A 10 -7.18 -20.11 7.02
C PHE A 10 -7.72 -19.55 5.69
N LYS A 11 -8.31 -20.41 4.85
CA LYS A 11 -8.92 -20.03 3.57
C LYS A 11 -10.20 -19.19 3.73
N SER A 12 -10.90 -19.29 4.86
CA SER A 12 -12.05 -18.42 5.16
C SER A 12 -11.66 -17.04 5.68
N LEU A 13 -10.44 -16.89 6.22
CA LEU A 13 -9.89 -15.61 6.66
C LEU A 13 -9.14 -14.86 5.54
N THR A 14 -8.55 -15.62 4.61
CA THR A 14 -7.67 -15.07 3.58
C THR A 14 -8.10 -15.37 2.15
N LEU A 15 -7.69 -14.49 1.25
CA LEU A 15 -7.74 -14.67 -0.20
C LEU A 15 -6.31 -14.81 -0.70
N TYR A 16 -6.04 -15.85 -1.48
CA TYR A 16 -4.78 -15.98 -2.18
C TYR A 16 -4.91 -15.38 -3.59
N ILE A 17 -3.99 -14.49 -3.95
CA ILE A 17 -3.85 -13.98 -5.32
C ILE A 17 -2.73 -14.78 -5.99
N PRO A 18 -3.01 -15.46 -7.12
CA PRO A 18 -2.01 -16.21 -7.87
C PRO A 18 -1.05 -15.28 -8.63
N ASP A 19 -0.41 -15.82 -9.67
CA ASP A 19 0.44 -15.07 -10.58
C ASP A 19 -0.20 -13.74 -11.05
N PRO A 20 0.57 -12.63 -11.14
CA PRO A 20 2.02 -12.50 -10.87
C PRO A 20 2.39 -12.20 -9.40
N TYR A 21 1.40 -12.07 -8.53
CA TYR A 21 1.57 -11.48 -7.20
C TYR A 21 1.98 -12.51 -6.15
N TYR A 22 1.27 -13.64 -6.05
CA TYR A 22 1.52 -14.68 -5.03
C TYR A 22 1.35 -14.13 -3.60
N TRP A 23 0.23 -13.44 -3.37
CA TRP A 23 -0.05 -12.69 -2.13
C TRP A 23 -1.23 -13.27 -1.36
N LEU A 24 -1.30 -12.93 -0.08
CA LEU A 24 -2.42 -13.21 0.81
C LEU A 24 -3.08 -11.89 1.16
N ILE A 25 -4.40 -11.84 1.07
CA ILE A 25 -5.21 -10.68 1.44
C ILE A 25 -6.16 -11.08 2.55
N CYS A 26 -6.28 -10.25 3.58
CA CYS A 26 -7.35 -10.40 4.55
C CYS A 26 -8.71 -10.14 3.89
N ARG A 27 -9.65 -11.09 3.97
CA ARG A 27 -10.99 -10.96 3.35
C ARG A 27 -11.79 -9.79 3.88
N THR A 28 -11.65 -9.48 5.17
CA THR A 28 -12.42 -8.45 5.86
C THR A 28 -11.76 -7.08 5.76
N CYS A 29 -10.48 -6.97 6.14
CA CYS A 29 -9.77 -5.68 6.09
C CYS A 29 -9.33 -5.26 4.68
N ARG A 30 -9.28 -6.19 3.71
CA ARG A 30 -8.76 -5.96 2.36
C ARG A 30 -7.35 -5.35 2.32
N VAL A 31 -6.48 -5.87 3.18
CA VAL A 31 -5.05 -5.51 3.26
C VAL A 31 -4.18 -6.71 2.89
N VAL A 32 -2.99 -6.45 2.36
CA VAL A 32 -2.00 -7.51 2.09
C VAL A 32 -1.46 -8.00 3.42
N LEU A 33 -1.37 -9.32 3.56
CA LEU A 33 -0.83 -10.00 4.73
C LEU A 33 0.49 -10.65 4.34
N SER A 34 1.55 -10.25 5.03
CA SER A 34 2.77 -11.05 5.10
C SER A 34 2.59 -12.21 6.07
N LEU A 35 3.33 -13.31 5.88
CA LEU A 35 3.24 -14.47 6.80
C LEU A 35 3.55 -14.07 8.24
N ASN A 36 4.52 -13.18 8.45
CA ASN A 36 4.87 -12.70 9.78
C ASN A 36 3.82 -11.76 10.42
N ARG A 37 2.98 -11.11 9.61
CA ARG A 37 1.94 -10.18 10.08
C ARG A 37 0.62 -10.88 10.32
N PHE A 38 0.42 -12.07 9.75
CA PHE A 38 -0.82 -12.83 9.98
C PHE A 38 -1.13 -13.01 11.48
N PRO A 39 -0.20 -13.43 12.37
CA PRO A 39 -0.52 -13.58 13.79
C PRO A 39 -0.88 -12.26 14.47
N THR A 40 -0.16 -11.19 14.18
CA THR A 40 -0.43 -9.88 14.80
C THR A 40 -1.69 -9.22 14.25
N HIS A 41 -2.05 -9.48 13.00
CA HIS A 41 -3.28 -8.99 12.37
C HIS A 41 -4.52 -9.67 12.97
N PHE A 42 -4.54 -11.00 13.06
CA PHE A 42 -5.70 -11.74 13.54
C PHE A 42 -5.78 -11.84 15.07
N SER A 43 -4.69 -11.55 15.79
CA SER A 43 -4.72 -11.45 17.25
C SER A 43 -5.08 -10.06 17.78
N ASN A 44 -5.55 -9.16 16.93
CA ASN A 44 -5.98 -7.84 17.35
C ASN A 44 -7.42 -7.87 17.90
N ASN A 45 -7.89 -6.73 18.41
CA ASN A 45 -9.23 -6.59 18.98
C ASN A 45 -10.37 -6.78 17.96
N THR A 46 -10.08 -6.82 16.67
CA THR A 46 -11.08 -7.01 15.61
C THR A 46 -11.42 -8.48 15.42
N TYR A 47 -10.42 -9.37 15.45
CA TYR A 47 -10.62 -10.79 15.13
C TYR A 47 -10.51 -11.72 16.35
N LEU A 48 -9.85 -11.27 17.42
CA LEU A 48 -9.78 -11.96 18.71
C LEU A 48 -9.22 -13.39 18.67
N TYR A 49 -8.44 -13.77 17.64
CA TYR A 49 -7.75 -15.06 17.64
C TYR A 49 -6.55 -15.02 18.58
N SER A 50 -6.23 -16.14 19.23
CA SER A 50 -4.98 -16.23 19.96
C SER A 50 -3.78 -16.23 18.98
N ARG A 51 -2.64 -15.67 19.39
CA ARG A 51 -1.40 -15.75 18.58
C ARG A 51 -0.97 -17.19 18.32
N THR A 52 -1.22 -18.09 19.28
CA THR A 52 -0.94 -19.52 19.18
C THR A 52 -1.79 -20.16 18.09
N ASP A 53 -3.09 -19.87 18.05
CA ASP A 53 -3.99 -20.35 17.00
C ASP A 53 -3.57 -19.82 15.64
N CYS A 54 -3.28 -18.53 15.52
CA CYS A 54 -2.84 -17.95 14.25
C CYS A 54 -1.56 -18.63 13.73
N SER A 55 -0.60 -18.87 14.62
CA SER A 55 0.65 -19.57 14.27
C SER A 55 0.40 -21.01 13.82
N ARG A 56 -0.56 -21.70 14.45
CA ARG A 56 -0.99 -23.04 14.08
C ARG A 56 -1.66 -23.06 12.71
N LEU A 57 -2.56 -22.12 12.43
CA LEU A 57 -3.25 -21.99 11.13
C LEU A 57 -2.26 -21.75 9.98
N ILE A 58 -1.33 -20.80 10.14
CA ILE A 58 -0.31 -20.51 9.12
C ILE A 58 0.55 -21.75 8.85
N LYS A 59 1.05 -22.40 9.91
CA LYS A 59 1.89 -23.61 9.77
C LYS A 59 1.14 -24.73 9.05
N ALA A 60 -0.12 -24.96 9.41
CA ALA A 60 -0.97 -25.95 8.76
C ALA A 60 -1.14 -25.65 7.26
N TRP A 61 -1.37 -24.39 6.90
CA TRP A 61 -1.50 -23.97 5.50
C TRP A 61 -0.17 -24.12 4.73
N ILE A 62 0.95 -23.63 5.27
CA ILE A 62 2.27 -23.74 4.60
C ILE A 62 2.63 -25.20 4.32
N LEU A 63 2.46 -26.09 5.31
CA LEU A 63 2.82 -27.50 5.17
C LEU A 63 1.94 -28.25 4.16
N SER A 64 0.67 -27.87 4.03
CA SER A 64 -0.29 -28.57 3.18
C SER A 64 -0.42 -27.98 1.79
N GLU A 65 -0.40 -26.65 1.67
CA GLU A 65 -0.77 -25.91 0.47
C GLU A 65 0.43 -25.13 -0.10
N GLY A 66 1.42 -24.78 0.73
CA GLY A 66 2.60 -24.01 0.31
C GLY A 66 3.31 -24.52 -0.96
N PRO A 67 3.48 -25.85 -1.17
CA PRO A 67 4.08 -26.35 -2.41
C PRO A 67 3.31 -26.02 -3.69
N ALA A 68 1.97 -25.91 -3.62
CA ALA A 68 1.11 -25.56 -4.75
C ALA A 68 0.81 -24.06 -4.84
N TYR A 69 0.94 -23.34 -3.73
CA TYR A 69 0.64 -21.92 -3.60
C TYR A 69 1.90 -21.17 -3.13
N PRO A 70 2.87 -20.92 -4.04
CA PRO A 70 4.06 -20.18 -3.69
C PRO A 70 3.67 -18.78 -3.20
N PHE A 71 4.50 -18.20 -2.35
CA PHE A 71 4.17 -16.95 -1.68
C PHE A 71 5.41 -16.05 -1.58
N LYS A 72 5.26 -14.77 -1.88
CA LYS A 72 6.42 -13.86 -2.10
C LYS A 72 6.69 -12.83 -0.99
N ILE A 73 5.75 -12.59 -0.06
CA ILE A 73 5.90 -11.52 0.96
C ILE A 73 5.95 -12.10 2.36
N GLU A 74 7.06 -12.71 2.74
CA GLU A 74 7.20 -13.28 4.10
C GLU A 74 7.18 -12.21 5.18
N THR A 75 7.76 -11.05 4.87
CA THR A 75 7.92 -9.89 5.75
C THR A 75 7.52 -8.59 5.05
N GLU A 76 7.23 -7.53 5.83
CA GLU A 76 6.98 -6.20 5.25
C GLU A 76 8.19 -5.64 4.50
N THR A 77 9.41 -6.06 4.88
CA THR A 77 10.64 -5.66 4.20
C THR A 77 10.68 -6.16 2.75
N ASP A 78 10.01 -7.27 2.44
CA ASP A 78 9.93 -7.80 1.07
C ASP A 78 9.16 -6.86 0.13
N LEU A 79 8.26 -6.04 0.68
CA LEU A 79 7.57 -4.98 -0.08
C LEU A 79 8.55 -3.92 -0.61
N THR A 80 9.68 -3.69 0.06
CA THR A 80 10.67 -2.70 -0.39
C THR A 80 11.40 -3.11 -1.67
N ARG A 81 11.43 -4.42 -1.95
CA ARG A 81 12.02 -5.00 -3.17
C ARG A 81 11.04 -5.04 -4.32
N TRP A 82 9.76 -4.79 -4.06
CA TRP A 82 8.75 -4.77 -5.11
C TRP A 82 8.91 -3.52 -5.97
N PRO A 83 9.02 -3.66 -7.29
CA PRO A 83 9.19 -2.51 -8.15
C PRO A 83 7.96 -1.61 -8.03
N LEU A 84 8.21 -0.32 -7.83
CA LEU A 84 7.16 0.68 -7.99
C LEU A 84 6.74 0.70 -9.46
N PRO A 85 5.44 0.65 -9.77
CA PRO A 85 4.97 0.73 -11.14
C PRO A 85 5.46 2.03 -11.78
N THR A 86 6.13 1.92 -12.93
CA THR A 86 6.47 3.08 -13.78
C THR A 86 5.30 3.49 -14.66
N ASP A 87 4.46 2.51 -15.02
CA ASP A 87 3.27 2.68 -15.84
C ASP A 87 2.00 2.40 -15.03
N SER A 88 0.87 2.86 -15.56
CA SER A 88 -0.44 2.56 -14.99
C SER A 88 -0.72 1.05 -15.13
N LEU A 89 -0.63 0.33 -14.02
CA LEU A 89 -1.01 -1.08 -13.96
C LEU A 89 -2.50 -1.25 -13.66
N ALA A 90 -3.05 -2.38 -14.08
CA ALA A 90 -4.36 -2.80 -13.65
C ALA A 90 -4.39 -2.91 -12.10
N PRO A 91 -5.49 -2.49 -11.45
CA PRO A 91 -5.62 -2.66 -10.01
C PRO A 91 -5.50 -4.12 -9.60
N ILE A 92 -4.71 -4.37 -8.56
CA ILE A 92 -4.59 -5.67 -7.91
C ILE A 92 -5.97 -6.07 -7.38
N PRO A 93 -6.49 -7.25 -7.75
CA PRO A 93 -7.81 -7.69 -7.33
C PRO A 93 -7.99 -7.65 -5.81
N PHE A 94 -9.22 -7.42 -5.37
CA PHE A 94 -9.65 -7.43 -3.96
C PHE A 94 -9.08 -6.35 -3.05
N LEU A 95 -8.04 -5.60 -3.45
CA LEU A 95 -7.56 -4.43 -2.72
C LEU A 95 -8.39 -3.18 -3.06
N PRO A 96 -8.67 -2.32 -2.08
CA PRO A 96 -9.38 -1.06 -2.32
C PRO A 96 -8.54 -0.11 -3.17
N ILE A 97 -9.22 0.65 -4.03
CA ILE A 97 -8.62 1.73 -4.82
C ILE A 97 -8.87 3.04 -4.07
N TYR A 98 -7.79 3.76 -3.78
CA TYR A 98 -7.82 5.08 -3.20
C TYR A 98 -7.46 6.13 -4.26
N THR A 99 -7.72 7.38 -3.95
CA THR A 99 -7.24 8.52 -4.72
C THR A 99 -6.16 9.23 -3.92
N ALA A 100 -5.10 9.64 -4.61
CA ALA A 100 -3.94 10.26 -4.01
C ALA A 100 -3.37 11.38 -4.87
N PHE A 101 -2.35 12.03 -4.33
CA PHE A 101 -1.54 13.02 -5.01
C PHE A 101 -0.28 12.35 -5.56
N HIS A 102 0.10 12.65 -6.81
CA HIS A 102 1.36 12.19 -7.39
C HIS A 102 2.25 13.37 -7.78
N CYS A 103 3.48 13.39 -7.28
CA CYS A 103 4.45 14.42 -7.59
C CYS A 103 4.72 14.51 -9.12
N ARG A 104 4.72 15.74 -9.67
CA ARG A 104 5.03 16.00 -11.09
C ARG A 104 6.48 16.45 -11.31
N PHE A 105 7.28 16.60 -10.26
CA PHE A 105 8.67 17.00 -10.43
C PHE A 105 9.45 15.97 -11.22
N THR A 106 10.25 16.44 -12.15
CA THR A 106 11.18 15.63 -12.93
C THR A 106 12.58 15.97 -12.49
N ASN A 107 13.40 14.95 -12.25
CA ASN A 107 14.82 15.14 -11.97
C ASN A 107 15.49 15.67 -13.26
N PRO A 108 16.10 16.87 -13.24
CA PRO A 108 16.68 17.47 -14.44
C PRO A 108 17.91 16.71 -14.96
N ALA A 109 18.62 15.96 -14.10
CA ALA A 109 19.80 15.18 -14.49
C ALA A 109 19.43 13.86 -15.16
N THR A 110 18.35 13.20 -14.71
CA THR A 110 17.95 11.87 -15.22
C THR A 110 16.73 11.90 -16.14
N GLY A 111 15.99 13.02 -16.19
CA GLY A 111 14.72 13.11 -16.89
C GLY A 111 13.59 12.29 -16.26
N LEU A 112 13.83 11.62 -15.11
CA LEU A 112 12.84 10.75 -14.47
C LEU A 112 11.89 11.55 -13.59
N ARG A 113 10.59 11.25 -13.71
CA ARG A 113 9.54 11.79 -12.85
C ARG A 113 9.66 11.20 -11.44
N CYS A 114 9.42 12.03 -10.43
CA CYS A 114 9.34 11.61 -9.05
C CYS A 114 8.23 10.56 -8.88
N THR A 115 8.55 9.43 -8.25
CA THR A 115 7.63 8.29 -8.05
C THR A 115 6.75 8.44 -6.81
N ARG A 116 6.83 9.57 -6.10
CA ARG A 116 6.16 9.71 -4.80
C ARG A 116 4.66 9.96 -4.94
N ILE A 117 3.88 9.03 -4.39
CA ILE A 117 2.42 9.12 -4.23
C ILE A 117 2.09 9.27 -2.74
N ILE A 118 1.28 10.27 -2.39
CA ILE A 118 0.87 10.58 -1.00
C ILE A 118 -0.62 10.88 -0.98
N MET A 119 -1.37 10.37 -0.01
CA MET A 119 -2.84 10.51 0.03
C MET A 119 -3.33 11.85 0.57
N ASP A 120 -2.50 12.57 1.33
CA ASP A 120 -2.86 13.83 1.95
C ASP A 120 -2.05 15.01 1.38
N VAL A 121 -2.71 16.17 1.31
CA VAL A 121 -2.12 17.40 0.73
C VAL A 121 -0.90 17.84 1.53
N THR A 122 -1.00 17.82 2.87
CA THR A 122 0.06 18.28 3.77
C THR A 122 1.35 17.50 3.58
N GLY A 123 1.25 16.17 3.46
CA GLY A 123 2.37 15.28 3.20
C GLY A 123 2.96 15.50 1.80
N MET A 124 2.12 15.73 0.79
CA MET A 124 2.59 16.06 -0.55
C MET A 124 3.32 17.40 -0.59
N GLU A 125 2.78 18.44 0.05
CA GLU A 125 3.44 19.74 0.19
C GLU A 125 4.79 19.62 0.89
N LYS A 126 4.84 18.87 1.99
CA LYS A 126 6.06 18.58 2.73
C LYS A 126 7.10 17.91 1.83
N HIS A 127 6.70 16.86 1.11
CA HIS A 127 7.58 16.17 0.15
C HIS A 127 8.10 17.12 -0.93
N CYS A 128 7.23 17.88 -1.60
CA CYS A 128 7.67 18.80 -2.65
C CYS A 128 8.62 19.87 -2.11
N ARG A 129 8.39 20.38 -0.90
CA ARG A 129 9.26 21.37 -0.26
C ARG A 129 10.62 20.80 0.11
N GLU A 130 10.65 19.64 0.75
CA GLU A 130 11.87 19.03 1.30
C GLU A 130 12.70 18.33 0.22
N THR A 131 12.06 17.64 -0.72
CA THR A 131 12.76 16.86 -1.76
C THR A 131 13.07 17.67 -3.01
N HIS A 132 12.21 18.63 -3.37
CA HIS A 132 12.33 19.38 -4.63
C HIS A 132 12.52 20.89 -4.42
N GLY A 133 12.65 21.35 -3.17
CA GLY A 133 12.83 22.78 -2.87
C GLY A 133 11.62 23.64 -3.24
N TRP A 134 10.44 23.04 -3.43
CA TRP A 134 9.24 23.77 -3.82
C TRP A 134 8.84 24.79 -2.75
N LYS A 135 8.53 26.01 -3.20
CA LYS A 135 8.02 27.08 -2.35
C LYS A 135 6.61 27.45 -2.80
N SER A 136 5.68 27.49 -1.85
CA SER A 136 4.33 28.00 -2.07
C SER A 136 4.40 29.43 -2.62
N SER A 137 3.62 29.72 -3.67
CA SER A 137 3.44 31.07 -4.20
C SER A 137 2.43 31.89 -3.40
N ARG A 138 1.74 31.29 -2.41
CA ARG A 138 0.82 32.03 -1.55
C ARG A 138 1.63 32.98 -0.65
N PRO A 139 1.37 34.30 -0.70
CA PRO A 139 1.98 35.23 0.22
C PRO A 139 1.52 34.89 1.65
N VAL A 140 2.45 34.97 2.61
CA VAL A 140 2.14 34.86 4.04
C VAL A 140 1.49 36.18 4.46
N GLY A 141 0.18 36.19 4.72
CA GLY A 141 -0.57 37.38 5.15
C GLY A 141 -1.99 37.47 4.58
N ARG A 142 -2.82 38.38 5.15
CA ARG A 142 -4.17 38.67 4.66
C ARG A 142 -4.06 39.30 3.26
N PRO A 143 -4.73 38.79 2.22
CA PRO A 143 -4.57 39.31 0.87
C PRO A 143 -5.04 40.77 0.80
N SER A 144 -4.11 41.68 0.51
CA SER A 144 -4.41 43.09 0.22
C SER A 144 -4.75 43.23 -1.25
N GLY A 145 -6.03 43.43 -1.55
CA GLY A 145 -6.47 43.97 -2.84
C GLY A 145 -6.82 42.95 -3.93
N ARG A 146 -7.68 43.43 -4.84
CA ARG A 146 -8.46 42.72 -5.88
C ARG A 146 -7.66 41.99 -6.97
N ASN A 147 -6.35 41.83 -6.84
CA ASN A 147 -5.51 41.11 -7.81
C ASN A 147 -5.02 39.78 -7.21
N MET A 148 -5.95 38.84 -7.00
CA MET A 148 -5.57 37.44 -6.73
C MET A 148 -4.92 36.87 -8.00
N ILE A 149 -3.59 36.92 -8.07
CA ILE A 149 -2.82 36.12 -9.01
C ILE A 149 -3.27 34.66 -8.79
N ARG A 150 -3.86 34.05 -9.82
CA ARG A 150 -4.31 32.66 -9.76
C ARG A 150 -3.15 31.81 -9.23
N PRO A 151 -3.34 31.01 -8.17
CA PRO A 151 -2.26 30.20 -7.64
C PRO A 151 -1.71 29.33 -8.78
N LYS A 152 -0.38 29.34 -8.94
CA LYS A 152 0.29 28.39 -9.84
C LYS A 152 -0.25 27.00 -9.50
N LYS A 153 -0.66 26.24 -10.54
CA LYS A 153 -1.13 24.86 -10.35
C LYS A 153 -0.14 24.13 -9.44
N PRO A 154 -0.61 23.37 -8.44
CA PRO A 154 0.28 22.65 -7.54
C PRO A 154 1.20 21.71 -8.35
N PRO A 155 2.41 21.45 -7.88
CA PRO A 155 3.38 20.59 -8.57
C PRO A 155 3.04 19.09 -8.45
N TRP A 156 1.76 18.73 -8.28
CA TRP A 156 1.29 17.35 -8.19
C TRP A 156 -0.02 17.15 -8.94
N GLU A 157 -0.26 15.92 -9.37
CA GLU A 157 -1.54 15.45 -9.91
C GLU A 157 -2.50 15.16 -8.78
N LEU A 158 -3.78 15.49 -8.99
CA LEU A 158 -4.88 15.21 -8.07
C LEU A 158 -5.55 13.91 -8.50
N ASN A 159 -6.16 13.20 -7.56
CA ASN A 159 -7.02 12.04 -7.82
C ASN A 159 -6.35 10.90 -8.60
N VAL A 160 -5.04 10.71 -8.41
CA VAL A 160 -4.33 9.58 -9.01
C VAL A 160 -4.78 8.30 -8.31
N PRO A 161 -5.33 7.30 -9.03
CA PRO A 161 -5.70 6.03 -8.45
C PRO A 161 -4.47 5.32 -7.89
N CYS A 162 -4.54 4.84 -6.65
CA CYS A 162 -3.48 4.04 -6.04
C CYS A 162 -4.05 2.97 -5.12
N GLN A 163 -3.29 1.89 -4.92
CA GLN A 163 -3.61 0.85 -3.94
C GLN A 163 -2.55 0.84 -2.85
N ARG A 164 -2.98 0.54 -1.63
CA ARG A 164 -2.10 0.40 -0.48
C ARG A 164 -2.03 -1.05 -0.06
N PHE A 165 -0.84 -1.48 0.33
CA PHE A 165 -0.64 -2.82 0.85
C PHE A 165 -0.90 -2.91 2.36
N THR A 166 -0.86 -1.77 3.07
CA THR A 166 -0.97 -1.68 4.53
C THR A 166 -1.78 -0.49 5.04
#